data_AF-A0A7J4VA87-F1
#
_entry.id   AF-A0A7J4VA87-F1
#
_cell.length_a   1.000
_cell.length_b   1.000
_cell.length_c   1.000
_cell.angle_alpha   90.00
_cell.angle_beta   90.00
_cell.angle_gamma   90.00
#
_symmetry.space_group_name_H-M   'P 1'
#
loop_
_entity.id
_entity.type
_entity.pdbx_description
1 polymer ?
#
loop_
_entity_poly.entity_id
_entity_poly.type
_entity_poly.pdbx_seq_one_letter_code
_entity_poly.pdbx_strand_id
1 'polypeptide(L)'
;MAHINTALLIIAFNRPDELRRVIDALSIHTFRKIYAFVDGPREGVDADPQKTGVCKDMLSEITFANEVVTHFRDKNLGCGMGPFTAITEAFRMDEELIILEDDCVPAAAFPEFCEELLSRYREDQRVCMISGSNFSGYCFQSTATLAGGPAGGGAGKKWCLIR
;
A
#
# COMPACT_ATOMS: atom_id res chain seq x y z
N MET A 1 3.99 16.00 -13.01
CA MET A 1 3.69 14.87 -12.10
C MET A 1 5.00 14.15 -11.85
N ALA A 2 5.35 13.87 -10.60
CA ALA A 2 6.53 13.09 -10.29
C ALA A 2 6.29 11.62 -10.69
N HIS A 3 7.31 10.98 -11.27
CA HIS A 3 7.27 9.57 -11.62
C HIS A 3 7.86 8.76 -10.48
N ILE A 4 7.09 7.82 -9.96
CA ILE A 4 7.45 6.94 -8.85
C ILE A 4 7.76 5.55 -9.42
N ASN A 5 9.02 5.10 -9.36
CA ASN A 5 9.43 3.79 -9.83
C ASN A 5 9.11 2.68 -8.84
N THR A 6 9.09 2.98 -7.53
CA THR A 6 8.67 2.01 -6.52
C THR A 6 7.21 1.63 -6.74
N ALA A 7 6.91 0.32 -6.72
CA ALA A 7 5.54 -0.14 -6.88
C ALA A 7 4.69 0.23 -5.66
N LEU A 8 3.44 0.60 -5.90
CA LEU A 8 2.47 0.92 -4.87
C LEU A 8 1.47 -0.23 -4.71
N LEU A 9 1.20 -0.65 -3.49
CA LEU A 9 0.13 -1.57 -3.11
C LEU A 9 -0.96 -0.82 -2.36
N ILE A 10 -2.17 -0.83 -2.90
CA ILE A 10 -3.37 -0.33 -2.24
C ILE A 10 -4.18 -1.53 -1.76
N ILE A 11 -4.47 -1.56 -0.45
CA ILE A 11 -5.24 -2.61 0.20
C ILE A 11 -6.58 -2.01 0.64
N ALA A 12 -7.68 -2.48 0.05
CA ALA A 12 -9.01 -1.96 0.31
C ALA A 12 -9.99 -3.06 0.68
N PHE A 13 -11.13 -2.65 1.24
CA PHE A 13 -12.26 -3.53 1.48
C PHE A 13 -13.58 -2.89 1.03
N ASN A 14 -14.27 -2.18 1.92
CA ASN A 14 -15.64 -1.72 1.72
C ASN A 14 -15.85 -0.24 2.10
N ARG A 15 -14.79 0.57 2.02
CA ARG A 15 -14.77 2.01 2.36
C ARG A 15 -14.60 2.88 1.10
N PRO A 16 -15.61 2.96 0.21
CA PRO A 16 -15.47 3.64 -1.07
C PRO A 16 -15.19 5.15 -0.94
N ASP A 17 -15.75 5.81 0.07
CA ASP A 17 -15.57 7.25 0.27
C ASP A 17 -14.15 7.58 0.74
N GLU A 18 -13.62 6.80 1.67
CA GLU A 18 -12.24 6.92 2.15
C GLU A 18 -11.25 6.55 1.05
N LEU A 19 -11.49 5.44 0.35
CA LEU A 19 -10.67 5.00 -0.78
C LEU A 19 -10.59 6.07 -1.88
N ARG A 20 -11.71 6.75 -2.15
CA ARG A 20 -11.74 7.85 -3.12
C ARG A 20 -10.73 8.94 -2.77
N ARG A 21 -10.66 9.32 -1.49
CA ARG A 21 -9.73 10.34 -0.99
C ARG A 21 -8.27 9.88 -1.12
N VAL A 22 -8.00 8.60 -0.87
CA VAL A 22 -6.66 8.02 -1.07
C VAL A 22 -6.26 8.10 -2.54
N ILE A 23 -7.13 7.64 -3.45
CA ILE A 23 -6.86 7.67 -4.90
C ILE A 23 -6.66 9.11 -5.39
N ASP A 24 -7.48 10.06 -4.92
CA ASP A 24 -7.35 11.48 -5.28
C ASP A 24 -6.00 12.07 -4.86
N ALA A 25 -5.56 11.79 -3.62
CA ALA A 25 -4.26 12.23 -3.14
C ALA A 25 -3.09 11.65 -3.95
N LEU A 26 -3.24 10.41 -4.45
CA LEU A 26 -2.22 9.73 -5.24
C LEU A 26 -2.18 10.18 -6.71
N SER A 27 -3.30 10.66 -7.24
CA SER A 27 -3.49 10.99 -8.67
C SER A 27 -2.58 12.10 -9.23
N ILE A 28 -1.90 12.85 -8.35
CA ILE A 28 -0.92 13.87 -8.75
C ILE A 28 0.47 13.28 -9.11
N HIS A 29 0.66 11.98 -8.92
CA HIS A 29 1.86 11.22 -9.26
C HIS A 29 1.57 10.25 -10.40
N THR A 30 2.63 9.77 -11.06
CA THR A 30 2.54 8.64 -11.98
C THR A 30 3.38 7.48 -11.46
N PHE A 31 2.76 6.33 -11.22
CA PHE A 31 3.46 5.15 -10.70
C PHE A 31 3.87 4.21 -11.83
N ARG A 32 5.05 3.59 -11.72
CA ARG A 32 5.43 2.48 -12.62
C ARG A 32 4.42 1.36 -12.56
N LYS A 33 3.96 1.00 -11.34
CA LYS A 33 3.03 -0.10 -11.14
C LYS A 33 2.19 0.12 -9.89
N ILE A 34 0.90 -0.20 -9.97
CA ILE A 34 -0.01 -0.26 -8.82
C ILE A 34 -0.58 -1.67 -8.70
N TYR A 35 -0.46 -2.25 -7.51
CA TYR A 35 -1.21 -3.43 -7.07
C TYR A 35 -2.49 -2.97 -6.38
N ALA A 36 -3.64 -3.31 -6.97
CA ALA A 36 -4.95 -2.99 -6.44
C ALA A 36 -5.56 -4.23 -5.79
N PHE A 37 -5.59 -4.27 -4.45
CA PHE A 37 -6.17 -5.37 -3.70
C PHE A 37 -7.49 -4.95 -3.06
N VAL A 38 -8.55 -5.76 -3.27
CA VAL A 38 -9.84 -5.58 -2.60
C VAL A 38 -10.29 -6.89 -1.98
N ASP A 39 -10.48 -6.90 -0.66
CA ASP A 39 -11.01 -8.07 0.04
C ASP A 39 -12.48 -8.33 -0.31
N GLY A 40 -12.92 -9.58 -0.16
CA GLY A 40 -14.29 -9.96 -0.52
C GLY A 40 -15.31 -9.53 0.53
N PRO A 41 -16.61 -9.53 0.19
CA PRO A 41 -17.68 -9.25 1.15
C PRO A 41 -17.69 -10.24 2.30
N ARG A 42 -18.12 -9.79 3.49
CA ARG A 42 -18.36 -10.69 4.62
C ARG A 42 -19.70 -11.40 4.43
N GLU A 43 -19.74 -12.67 4.81
CA GLU A 43 -20.97 -13.46 4.75
C GLU A 43 -22.05 -12.85 5.67
N GLY A 44 -23.26 -12.69 5.13
CA GLY A 44 -24.39 -12.13 5.87
C GLY A 44 -24.39 -10.60 6.04
N VAL A 45 -23.51 -9.86 5.34
CA VAL A 45 -23.52 -8.38 5.37
C VAL A 45 -24.02 -7.82 4.03
N ASP A 46 -25.29 -7.43 3.98
CA ASP A 46 -25.98 -7.03 2.74
C ASP A 46 -25.33 -5.85 2.00
N ALA A 47 -24.68 -4.93 2.73
CA ALA A 47 -24.04 -3.77 2.13
C ALA A 47 -22.66 -4.07 1.51
N ASP A 48 -22.00 -5.15 1.94
CA ASP A 48 -20.62 -5.42 1.53
C ASP A 48 -20.46 -5.72 0.03
N PRO A 49 -21.33 -6.52 -0.62
CA PRO A 49 -21.21 -6.78 -2.06
C PRO A 49 -21.22 -5.50 -2.90
N GLN A 50 -22.10 -4.55 -2.58
CA GLN A 50 -22.16 -3.28 -3.28
C GLN A 50 -20.91 -2.44 -3.02
N LYS A 51 -20.53 -2.26 -1.74
CA LYS A 51 -19.40 -1.41 -1.37
C LYS A 51 -18.05 -1.94 -1.88
N THR A 52 -17.83 -3.26 -1.78
CA THR A 52 -16.64 -3.90 -2.35
C THR A 52 -16.62 -3.80 -3.86
N GLY A 53 -17.77 -3.93 -4.54
CA GLY A 53 -17.90 -3.70 -5.98
C GLY A 53 -17.43 -2.30 -6.39
N VAL A 54 -17.94 -1.27 -5.71
CA VAL A 54 -17.51 0.12 -5.96
C VAL A 54 -16.01 0.31 -5.76
N CYS A 55 -15.41 -0.30 -4.72
CA CYS A 55 -13.96 -0.22 -4.50
C CYS A 55 -13.16 -0.92 -5.62
N LYS A 56 -13.64 -2.07 -6.13
CA LYS A 56 -13.03 -2.78 -7.26
C LYS A 56 -13.06 -1.95 -8.54
N ASP A 57 -14.19 -1.30 -8.81
CA ASP A 57 -14.36 -0.44 -9.98
C ASP A 57 -13.41 0.76 -9.91
N MET A 58 -13.42 1.50 -8.78
CA MET A 58 -12.54 2.65 -8.57
C MET A 58 -11.06 2.34 -8.78
N LEU A 59 -10.58 1.18 -8.30
CA LEU A 59 -9.19 0.78 -8.46
C LEU A 59 -8.86 0.26 -9.86
N SER A 60 -9.84 -0.32 -10.57
CA SER A 60 -9.65 -0.79 -11.95
C SER A 60 -9.59 0.36 -12.95
N GLU A 61 -10.19 1.50 -12.61
CA GLU A 61 -10.22 2.71 -13.44
C GLU A 61 -9.01 3.64 -13.23
N ILE A 62 -8.02 3.24 -12.44
CA ILE A 62 -6.80 4.04 -12.21
C ILE A 62 -6.06 4.25 -13.54
N THR A 63 -5.83 5.53 -13.89
CA THR A 63 -5.12 5.94 -15.11
C THR A 63 -3.73 6.52 -14.86
N PHE A 64 -3.37 6.77 -13.60
CA PHE A 64 -2.10 7.38 -13.20
C PHE A 64 -1.00 6.36 -12.88
N ALA A 65 -1.04 5.19 -13.53
CA ALA A 65 0.00 4.16 -13.46
C ALA A 65 0.27 3.53 -14.82
N ASN A 66 1.52 3.13 -15.08
CA ASN A 66 1.87 2.46 -16.34
C ASN A 66 1.31 1.03 -16.39
N GLU A 67 1.14 0.40 -15.22
CA GLU A 67 0.60 -0.95 -15.06
C GLU A 67 -0.26 -1.00 -13.79
N VAL A 68 -1.46 -1.57 -13.90
CA VAL A 68 -2.36 -1.84 -12.76
C VAL A 68 -2.62 -3.34 -12.72
N VAL A 69 -2.25 -3.97 -11.60
CA VAL A 69 -2.48 -5.40 -11.34
C VAL A 69 -3.56 -5.53 -10.28
N THR A 70 -4.69 -6.13 -10.63
CA THR A 70 -5.84 -6.27 -9.73
C THR A 70 -5.87 -7.64 -9.05
N HIS A 71 -6.16 -7.64 -7.76
CA HIS A 71 -6.34 -8.83 -6.93
C HIS A 71 -7.60 -8.68 -6.10
N PHE A 72 -8.71 -9.15 -6.65
CA PHE A 72 -10.03 -9.04 -6.02
C PHE A 72 -10.48 -10.39 -5.49
N ARG A 73 -10.98 -10.39 -4.25
CA ARG A 73 -11.47 -11.61 -3.60
C ARG A 73 -12.99 -11.67 -3.63
N ASP A 74 -13.50 -12.91 -3.61
CA ASP A 74 -14.93 -13.21 -3.48
C ASP A 74 -15.37 -13.38 -2.03
N LYS A 75 -14.42 -13.65 -1.12
CA LYS A 75 -14.67 -13.84 0.31
C LYS A 75 -13.72 -13.01 1.15
N ASN A 76 -14.24 -12.44 2.23
CA ASN A 76 -13.45 -11.70 3.21
C ASN A 76 -12.45 -12.60 3.93
N LEU A 77 -11.18 -12.20 3.99
CA LEU A 77 -10.16 -12.82 4.83
C LEU A 77 -9.86 -12.03 6.11
N GLY A 78 -10.40 -10.82 6.22
CA GLY A 78 -10.27 -9.96 7.39
C GLY A 78 -8.93 -9.24 7.47
N CYS A 79 -8.79 -8.35 8.45
CA CYS A 79 -7.67 -7.40 8.59
C CYS A 79 -6.30 -8.04 8.91
N GLY A 80 -6.24 -9.33 9.23
CA GLY A 80 -4.98 -10.07 9.38
C GLY A 80 -4.54 -10.71 8.07
N MET A 81 -5.30 -11.71 7.62
CA MET A 81 -4.94 -12.52 6.46
C MET A 81 -5.10 -11.77 5.14
N GLY A 82 -6.06 -10.84 5.03
CA GLY A 82 -6.25 -10.01 3.85
C GLY A 82 -4.97 -9.23 3.50
N PRO A 83 -4.53 -8.28 4.34
CA PRO A 83 -3.29 -7.53 4.11
C PRO A 83 -2.05 -8.41 4.00
N PHE A 84 -1.92 -9.45 4.84
CA PHE A 84 -0.77 -10.38 4.78
C PHE A 84 -0.65 -11.04 3.40
N THR A 85 -1.75 -11.53 2.84
CA THR A 85 -1.73 -12.16 1.51
C THR A 85 -1.50 -11.15 0.41
N ALA A 86 -2.10 -9.95 0.48
CA ALA A 86 -1.87 -8.88 -0.49
C ALA A 86 -0.38 -8.50 -0.58
N ILE A 87 0.24 -8.28 0.58
CA ILE A 87 1.67 -7.95 0.69
C ILE A 87 2.53 -9.11 0.18
N THR A 88 2.19 -10.35 0.54
CA THR A 88 2.93 -11.55 0.11
C THR A 88 2.91 -11.70 -1.42
N GLU A 89 1.75 -11.54 -2.05
CA GLU A 89 1.62 -11.65 -3.51
C GLU A 89 2.35 -10.52 -4.23
N ALA A 90 2.23 -9.27 -3.76
CA ALA A 90 2.96 -8.13 -4.34
C ALA A 90 4.49 -8.35 -4.26
N PHE A 91 4.99 -8.87 -3.13
CA PHE A 91 6.41 -9.17 -2.95
C PHE A 91 6.94 -10.34 -3.80
N ARG A 92 6.07 -11.12 -4.46
CA ARG A 92 6.54 -12.10 -5.45
C ARG A 92 7.01 -11.45 -6.74
N MET A 93 6.57 -10.23 -6.98
CA MET A 93 6.74 -9.52 -8.25
C MET A 93 7.67 -8.31 -8.14
N ASP A 94 7.72 -7.66 -6.98
CA ASP A 94 8.58 -6.51 -6.71
C ASP A 94 9.29 -6.65 -5.35
N GLU A 95 10.52 -6.14 -5.26
CA GLU A 95 11.36 -6.25 -4.05
C GLU A 95 11.13 -5.09 -3.05
N GLU A 96 10.62 -3.97 -3.56
CA GLU A 96 10.36 -2.73 -2.82
C GLU A 96 8.91 -2.29 -3.06
N LEU A 97 8.17 -2.03 -1.97
CA LEU A 97 6.76 -1.62 -2.04
C LEU A 97 6.48 -0.37 -1.19
N ILE A 98 5.66 0.54 -1.71
CA ILE A 98 4.88 1.50 -0.93
C ILE A 98 3.53 0.84 -0.64
N ILE A 99 3.07 0.84 0.61
CA ILE A 99 1.83 0.16 0.99
C ILE A 99 0.89 1.19 1.66
N LEU A 100 -0.36 1.24 1.20
CA LEU A 100 -1.44 2.06 1.75
C LEU A 100 -2.73 1.26 1.92
N GLU A 101 -3.46 1.51 3.01
CA GLU A 101 -4.82 1.00 3.24
C GLU A 101 -5.86 2.01 2.73
N ASP A 102 -7.13 1.59 2.57
CA ASP A 102 -8.21 2.42 2.02
C ASP A 102 -8.61 3.62 2.87
N ASP A 103 -8.17 3.68 4.12
CA ASP A 103 -8.38 4.78 5.06
C ASP A 103 -7.12 5.62 5.34
N CYS A 104 -6.02 5.37 4.61
CA CYS A 104 -4.74 6.05 4.78
C CYS A 104 -4.49 7.10 3.70
N VAL A 105 -5.00 8.33 3.89
CA VAL A 105 -4.78 9.43 2.93
C VAL A 105 -3.35 9.98 3.07
N PRO A 106 -2.47 9.79 2.08
CA PRO A 106 -1.08 10.23 2.18
C PRO A 106 -0.94 11.74 2.00
N ALA A 107 0.09 12.33 2.61
CA ALA A 107 0.52 13.68 2.25
C ALA A 107 1.08 13.69 0.83
N ALA A 108 0.98 14.83 0.13
CA ALA A 108 1.43 14.96 -1.26
C ALA A 108 2.89 14.51 -1.47
N ALA A 109 3.79 14.80 -0.54
CA ALA A 109 5.21 14.43 -0.64
C ALA A 109 5.52 12.97 -0.24
N PHE A 110 4.54 12.19 0.22
CA PHE A 110 4.78 10.86 0.77
C PHE A 110 5.34 9.84 -0.25
N PRO A 111 4.83 9.75 -1.50
CA PRO A 111 5.39 8.81 -2.47
C PRO A 111 6.86 9.09 -2.80
N GLU A 112 7.21 10.37 -3.00
CA GLU A 112 8.60 10.80 -3.27
C GLU A 112 9.51 10.52 -2.06
N PHE A 113 9.02 10.77 -0.84
CA PHE A 113 9.71 10.43 0.40
C PHE A 113 10.02 8.92 0.50
N CYS A 114 9.05 8.05 0.19
CA CYS A 114 9.28 6.61 0.20
C CYS A 114 10.28 6.18 -0.88
N GLU A 115 10.17 6.70 -2.10
CA GLU A 115 11.12 6.40 -3.20
C GLU A 115 12.56 6.75 -2.80
N GLU A 116 12.78 7.95 -2.26
CA GLU A 116 14.10 8.39 -1.83
C GLU A 116 14.67 7.48 -0.73
N LEU A 117 13.88 7.19 0.30
CA LEU A 117 14.37 6.42 1.44
C LEU A 117 14.53 4.93 1.13
N LEU A 118 13.65 4.33 0.32
CA LEU A 118 13.83 2.95 -0.12
C LEU A 118 15.12 2.81 -0.92
N SER A 119 15.37 3.73 -1.85
CA SER A 119 16.63 3.79 -2.61
C SER A 119 17.84 3.96 -1.67
N ARG A 120 17.77 4.88 -0.71
CA ARG A 120 18.86 5.13 0.24
C ARG A 120 19.21 3.91 1.10
N TYR A 121 18.20 3.17 1.55
CA TYR A 121 18.38 2.05 2.48
C TYR A 121 18.38 0.68 1.81
N ARG A 122 18.35 0.60 0.48
CA ARG A 122 18.26 -0.66 -0.30
C ARG A 122 19.26 -1.74 0.12
N GLU A 123 20.52 -1.35 0.37
CA GLU A 123 21.57 -2.30 0.76
C GLU A 123 21.75 -2.42 2.29
N ASP A 124 21.08 -1.56 3.07
CA ASP A 124 21.23 -1.55 4.54
C ASP A 124 20.36 -2.64 5.19
N GLN A 125 20.94 -3.80 5.46
CA GLN A 125 20.25 -4.95 6.07
C GLN A 125 19.72 -4.69 7.49
N ARG A 126 20.05 -3.55 8.11
CA ARG A 126 19.51 -3.16 9.42
C ARG A 126 18.12 -2.56 9.32
N VAL A 127 17.75 -2.04 8.14
CA VAL A 127 16.47 -1.36 7.89
C VAL A 127 15.56 -2.26 7.06
N CYS A 128 14.42 -2.66 7.60
CA CYS A 128 13.44 -3.45 6.84
C CYS A 128 12.22 -2.63 6.41
N MET A 129 11.94 -1.54 7.14
CA MET A 129 10.73 -0.76 7.00
C MET A 129 10.98 0.73 7.22
N ILE A 130 10.37 1.54 6.36
CA ILE A 130 10.21 2.98 6.53
C ILE A 130 8.75 3.24 6.89
N SER A 131 8.50 4.01 7.96
CA SER A 131 7.14 4.44 8.30
C SER A 131 6.95 5.91 7.92
N GLY A 132 5.78 6.22 7.35
CA GLY A 132 5.38 7.61 7.12
C GLY A 132 4.62 8.25 8.30
N SER A 133 4.43 7.51 9.40
CA SER A 133 3.73 7.99 10.59
C SER A 133 4.72 8.51 11.64
N ASN A 134 4.43 9.65 12.24
CA ASN A 134 5.21 10.22 13.34
C ASN A 134 4.42 10.16 14.64
N PHE A 135 4.66 9.11 15.43
CA PHE A 135 3.95 8.86 16.69
C PHE A 135 4.40 9.78 17.85
N SER A 136 5.49 10.53 17.68
CA SER A 136 6.11 11.30 18.76
C SER A 136 5.67 12.76 18.83
N GLY A 137 4.91 13.27 17.85
CA GLY A 137 4.42 14.66 17.83
C GLY A 137 5.49 15.75 17.65
N TYR A 138 6.79 15.38 17.61
CA TYR A 138 7.89 16.30 17.34
C TYR A 138 8.20 16.38 15.85
N CYS A 139 8.34 17.59 15.31
CA CYS A 139 8.70 17.81 13.91
C CYS A 139 10.09 17.19 13.58
N PHE A 140 10.10 16.27 12.61
CA PHE A 140 11.23 15.61 11.93
C PHE A 140 12.22 14.76 12.74
N GLN A 141 12.11 13.43 12.58
CA GLN A 141 13.18 12.56 12.08
C GLN A 141 12.55 11.42 11.27
N SER A 142 13.12 11.10 10.11
CA SER A 142 12.76 9.91 9.33
C SER A 142 13.04 8.66 10.17
N THR A 143 12.01 7.95 10.64
CA THR A 143 12.19 6.75 11.44
C THR A 143 12.29 5.52 10.54
N ALA A 144 13.52 5.09 10.27
CA ALA A 144 13.81 3.73 9.84
C ALA A 144 13.68 2.81 11.06
N THR A 145 12.78 1.83 11.02
CA THR A 145 12.62 0.88 12.14
C THR A 145 13.64 -0.24 11.98
N LEU A 146 14.46 -0.46 13.01
CA LEU A 146 15.37 -1.61 13.10
C LEU A 146 14.54 -2.85 13.48
N ALA A 147 14.48 -3.87 12.64
CA ALA A 147 13.87 -5.13 13.02
C ALA A 147 14.80 -5.93 13.94
N GLY A 148 14.36 -6.13 15.19
CA GLY A 148 14.85 -7.22 16.04
C GLY A 148 14.02 -8.48 15.78
N GLY A 149 14.59 -9.48 15.10
CA GLY A 149 14.04 -10.85 14.99
C GLY A 149 13.54 -11.23 13.58
N PRO A 150 13.67 -12.52 13.17
CA PRO A 150 13.51 -12.94 11.79
C PRO A 150 12.03 -13.07 11.43
N ALA A 151 11.41 -11.98 10.99
CA ALA A 151 10.10 -12.01 10.37
C ALA A 151 10.26 -12.30 8.87
N GLY A 152 10.32 -13.58 8.49
CA GLY A 152 9.84 -14.17 7.22
C GLY A 152 10.03 -13.47 5.86
N GLY A 153 10.84 -12.42 5.75
CA GLY A 153 11.14 -11.72 4.51
C GLY A 153 12.39 -12.33 3.89
N GLY A 154 12.27 -12.81 2.65
CA GLY A 154 13.45 -13.20 1.87
C GLY A 154 14.47 -12.06 1.88
N ALA A 155 15.75 -12.40 2.06
CA ALA A 155 16.86 -11.45 2.08
C ALA A 155 16.72 -10.44 0.91
N GLY A 156 16.64 -9.14 1.23
CA GLY A 156 16.56 -8.07 0.24
C GLY A 156 15.22 -7.31 0.13
N LYS A 157 14.11 -7.83 0.65
CA LYS A 157 12.80 -7.15 0.55
C LYS A 157 12.64 -6.00 1.55
N LYS A 158 12.12 -4.86 1.10
CA LYS A 158 11.85 -3.67 1.93
C LYS A 158 10.51 -3.02 1.60
N TRP A 159 9.94 -2.29 2.56
CA TRP A 159 8.72 -1.52 2.31
C TRP A 159 8.65 -0.19 3.05
N CYS A 160 7.83 0.70 2.50
CA CYS A 160 7.34 1.91 3.13
C CYS A 160 5.85 1.74 3.46
N LEU A 161 5.43 1.99 4.70
CA LEU A 161 4.03 1.82 5.13
C LEU A 161 3.54 3.01 5.93
N ILE A 162 2.32 3.46 5.61
CA ILE A 162 1.46 4.21 6.53
C ILE A 162 0.24 3.34 6.83
N ARG A 163 -0.08 3.26 8.11
CA ARG A 163 -1.35 2.74 8.66
C ARG A 163 -2.01 3.85 9.47
#